data_AF-A0A7X6VIM5-F1
#
_entry.id   AF-A0A7X6VIM5-F1
#
_cell.length_a   1.000
_cell.length_b   1.000
_cell.length_c   1.000
_cell.angle_alpha   90.00
_cell.angle_beta   90.00
_cell.angle_gamma   90.00
#
_symmetry.space_group_name_H-M   'P 1'
#
loop_
_entity.id
_entity.type
_entity.pdbx_description
1 polymer ?
#
loop_
_entity_poly.entity_id
_entity_poly.type
_entity_poly.pdbx_seq_one_letter_code
_entity_poly.pdbx_strand_id
1 'polypeptide(L)'
;MRKKLTAQEIVNLHIESDKISDIATVEGDYRTNNREGKKINKLFTLLAHDIELAQEVYGILLDYDNITTRTEAAAACLKLSIHKNKAVQVLEELSKRNDIGIRRLNAEMTLRVWRGEFPGKTL
;
A
#
# COMPACT_ATOMS: atom_id res chain seq x y z
N MET A 1 -15.17 -1.21 -25.98
CA MET A 1 -14.15 -0.58 -25.11
C MET A 1 -14.39 -1.06 -23.68
N ARG A 2 -13.38 -1.56 -22.95
CA ARG A 2 -13.54 -1.82 -21.51
C ARG A 2 -13.74 -0.47 -20.81
N LYS A 3 -14.73 -0.39 -19.91
CA LYS A 3 -14.98 0.82 -19.09
C LYS A 3 -13.71 1.15 -18.30
N LYS A 4 -13.20 2.39 -18.42
CA LYS A 4 -12.10 2.88 -17.57
C LYS A 4 -12.67 3.07 -16.16
N LEU A 5 -11.98 2.53 -15.16
CA LEU A 5 -12.36 2.71 -13.75
C LEU A 5 -12.07 4.16 -13.35
N THR A 6 -12.94 4.72 -12.53
CA THR A 6 -12.76 6.02 -11.88
C THR A 6 -11.79 5.90 -10.69
N ALA A 7 -11.21 7.02 -10.24
CA ALA A 7 -10.35 7.04 -9.06
C ALA A 7 -11.07 6.44 -7.83
N GLN A 8 -12.32 6.84 -7.59
CA GLN A 8 -13.11 6.33 -6.46
C GLN A 8 -13.41 4.83 -6.55
N GLU A 9 -13.69 4.31 -7.75
CA GLU A 9 -13.86 2.86 -7.95
C GLU A 9 -12.56 2.10 -7.57
N ILE A 10 -11.39 2.63 -7.94
CA ILE A 10 -10.09 2.03 -7.61
C ILE A 10 -9.79 2.14 -6.11
N VAL A 11 -10.05 3.30 -5.48
CA VAL A 11 -9.91 3.51 -4.03
C VAL A 11 -10.75 2.49 -3.27
N ASN A 12 -12.00 2.26 -3.68
CA ASN A 12 -12.87 1.29 -3.02
C ASN A 12 -12.34 -0.15 -3.14
N LEU A 13 -11.82 -0.52 -4.31
CA LEU A 13 -11.21 -1.83 -4.54
C LEU A 13 -9.95 -2.04 -3.67
N HIS A 14 -9.14 -0.99 -3.50
CA HIS A 14 -8.01 -1.01 -2.57
C HIS A 14 -8.49 -1.26 -1.14
N ILE A 15 -9.39 -0.42 -0.64
CA ILE A 15 -9.90 -0.50 0.73
C ILE A 15 -10.51 -1.89 1.03
N GLU A 16 -11.26 -2.47 0.09
CA GLU A 16 -11.83 -3.80 0.26
C GLU A 16 -10.73 -4.87 0.39
N SER A 17 -9.80 -4.93 -0.56
CA SER A 17 -8.72 -5.91 -0.54
C SER A 17 -7.75 -5.72 0.63
N ASP A 18 -7.46 -4.48 1.01
CA ASP A 18 -6.55 -4.14 2.11
C ASP A 18 -7.16 -4.51 3.46
N LYS A 19 -8.47 -4.30 3.67
CA LYS A 19 -9.17 -4.76 4.88
C LYS A 19 -9.11 -6.27 5.04
N ILE A 20 -9.31 -7.01 3.94
CA ILE A 20 -9.20 -8.48 3.95
C ILE A 20 -7.75 -8.90 4.26
N SER A 21 -6.76 -8.22 3.64
CA SER A 21 -5.34 -8.48 3.86
C SER A 21 -4.91 -8.17 5.30
N ASP A 22 -5.47 -7.12 5.90
CA ASP A 22 -5.21 -6.71 7.28
C ASP A 22 -5.64 -7.80 8.27
N ILE A 23 -6.86 -8.33 8.10
CA ILE A 23 -7.39 -9.43 8.92
C ILE A 23 -6.56 -10.70 8.68
N ALA A 24 -6.35 -11.08 7.43
CA ALA A 24 -5.60 -12.28 7.06
C ALA A 24 -4.16 -12.27 7.60
N THR A 25 -3.53 -11.08 7.66
CA THR A 25 -2.18 -10.91 8.24
C THR A 25 -2.17 -11.19 9.74
N VAL A 26 -3.18 -10.71 10.47
CA VAL A 26 -3.29 -10.94 11.93
C VAL A 26 -3.60 -12.41 12.23
N GLU A 27 -4.43 -13.05 11.40
CA GLU A 27 -4.83 -14.46 11.56
C GLU A 27 -3.80 -15.45 11.01
N GLY A 28 -2.79 -14.98 10.27
CA GLY A 28 -1.82 -15.83 9.60
C GLY A 28 -2.38 -16.56 8.37
N ASP A 29 -3.52 -16.14 7.82
CA ASP A 29 -4.09 -16.67 6.56
C ASP A 29 -3.32 -16.14 5.34
N TYR A 30 -2.14 -16.70 5.14
CA TYR A 30 -1.28 -16.38 4.01
C TYR A 30 -1.95 -16.64 2.65
N ARG A 31 -2.90 -17.58 2.55
CA ARG A 31 -3.56 -17.92 1.29
C ARG A 31 -4.49 -16.79 0.85
N THR A 32 -5.30 -16.29 1.77
CA THR A 32 -6.17 -15.14 1.51
C THR A 32 -5.34 -13.89 1.27
N ASN A 33 -4.32 -13.63 2.10
CA ASN A 33 -3.45 -12.47 1.93
C ASN A 33 -2.78 -12.45 0.54
N ASN A 34 -2.24 -13.59 0.10
CA ASN A 34 -1.63 -13.72 -1.23
C ASN A 34 -2.63 -13.53 -2.38
N ARG A 35 -3.90 -13.91 -2.20
CA ARG A 35 -4.94 -13.71 -3.21
C ARG A 35 -5.25 -12.22 -3.36
N GLU A 36 -5.41 -11.51 -2.26
CA GLU A 36 -5.72 -10.08 -2.26
C GLU A 36 -4.51 -9.25 -2.74
N GLY A 37 -3.28 -9.61 -2.34
CA GLY A 37 -2.06 -9.00 -2.87
C GLY A 37 -1.94 -9.12 -4.40
N LYS A 38 -2.43 -10.20 -5.02
CA LYS A 38 -2.51 -10.29 -6.49
C LYS A 38 -3.51 -9.31 -7.10
N LYS A 39 -4.60 -8.96 -6.41
CA LYS A 39 -5.54 -7.94 -6.89
C LYS A 39 -4.93 -6.55 -6.77
N ILE A 40 -4.33 -6.23 -5.62
CA ILE A 40 -3.63 -4.96 -5.39
C ILE A 40 -2.52 -4.75 -6.43
N ASN A 41 -1.70 -5.77 -6.72
CA ASN A 41 -0.67 -5.69 -7.75
C ASN A 41 -1.23 -5.38 -9.16
N LYS A 42 -2.43 -5.87 -9.49
CA LYS A 42 -3.07 -5.52 -10.78
C LYS A 42 -3.51 -4.07 -10.81
N LEU A 43 -4.03 -3.54 -9.70
CA LEU A 43 -4.39 -2.13 -9.57
C LEU A 43 -3.15 -1.24 -9.67
N PHE A 44 -2.07 -1.61 -8.97
CA PHE A 44 -0.78 -0.92 -9.09
C PHE A 44 -0.29 -0.88 -10.53
N THR A 45 -0.28 -2.01 -11.25
CA THR A 45 0.13 -2.02 -12.66
C THR A 45 -0.74 -1.09 -13.50
N LEU A 46 -2.05 -1.02 -13.26
CA LEU A 46 -2.93 -0.09 -13.96
C LEU A 46 -2.55 1.38 -13.66
N LEU A 47 -2.37 1.71 -12.39
CA LEU A 47 -2.05 3.07 -11.93
C LEU A 47 -0.64 3.52 -12.37
N ALA A 48 0.32 2.59 -12.47
CA ALA A 48 1.67 2.88 -12.95
C ALA A 48 1.70 3.43 -14.40
N HIS A 49 0.66 3.18 -15.19
CA HIS A 49 0.52 3.71 -16.55
C HIS A 49 -0.24 5.05 -16.62
N ASP A 50 -0.76 5.55 -15.49
CA ASP A 50 -1.55 6.78 -15.40
C ASP A 50 -1.18 7.52 -14.10
N ILE A 51 -0.08 8.28 -14.15
CA ILE A 51 0.51 8.92 -12.96
C ILE A 51 -0.41 9.98 -12.34
N GLU A 52 -1.24 10.65 -13.13
CA GLU A 52 -2.24 11.59 -12.61
C GLU A 52 -3.29 10.86 -11.78
N LEU A 53 -3.84 9.76 -12.33
CA LEU A 53 -4.78 8.91 -11.59
C LEU A 53 -4.14 8.27 -10.36
N ALA A 54 -2.87 7.86 -10.45
CA ALA A 54 -2.11 7.33 -9.31
C ALA A 54 -1.96 8.37 -8.20
N GLN A 55 -1.65 9.62 -8.54
CA GLN A 55 -1.57 10.70 -7.55
C GLN A 55 -2.89 10.92 -6.84
N GLU A 56 -4.01 10.94 -7.57
CA GLU A 56 -5.34 11.09 -6.96
C GLU A 56 -5.66 9.91 -6.02
N VAL A 57 -5.56 8.68 -6.53
CA VAL A 57 -5.91 7.46 -5.79
C VAL A 57 -5.04 7.29 -4.54
N TYR A 58 -3.71 7.32 -4.69
CA TYR A 58 -2.83 7.10 -3.55
C TYR A 58 -2.81 8.29 -2.58
N GLY A 59 -3.10 9.51 -3.05
CA GLY A 59 -3.29 10.67 -2.18
C GLY A 59 -4.42 10.44 -1.17
N ILE A 60 -5.55 9.89 -1.63
CA ILE A 60 -6.71 9.53 -0.79
C ILE A 60 -6.36 8.37 0.15
N LEU A 61 -5.74 7.30 -0.37
CA LEU A 61 -5.46 6.11 0.42
C LEU A 61 -4.44 6.34 1.56
N LEU A 62 -3.51 7.29 1.41
CA LEU A 62 -2.55 7.67 2.46
C LEU A 62 -3.23 8.23 3.72
N ASP A 63 -4.42 8.82 3.58
CA ASP A 63 -5.21 9.40 4.68
C ASP A 63 -6.31 8.45 5.19
N TYR A 64 -6.47 7.27 4.58
CA TYR A 64 -7.54 6.35 4.93
C TYR A 64 -7.29 5.66 6.27
N ASP A 65 -8.34 5.50 7.09
CA ASP A 65 -8.24 4.88 8.42
C ASP A 65 -8.18 3.34 8.37
N ASN A 66 -7.14 2.81 7.72
CA ASN A 66 -6.72 1.43 7.82
C ASN A 66 -5.20 1.33 7.68
N ILE A 67 -4.56 0.61 8.60
CA ILE A 67 -3.11 0.49 8.70
C ILE A 67 -2.51 -0.14 7.44
N THR A 68 -3.11 -1.23 6.95
CA THR A 68 -2.64 -1.94 5.76
C THR A 68 -2.81 -1.07 4.51
N THR A 69 -3.96 -0.41 4.33
CA THR A 69 -4.17 0.55 3.23
C THR A 69 -3.12 1.65 3.21
N ARG A 70 -2.87 2.30 4.35
CA ARG A 70 -1.85 3.37 4.45
C ARG A 70 -0.45 2.86 4.13
N THR A 71 -0.11 1.65 4.58
CA THR A 71 1.19 1.01 4.33
C THR A 71 1.38 0.69 2.84
N GLU A 72 0.39 0.06 2.21
CA GLU A 72 0.40 -0.29 0.78
C GLU A 72 0.43 0.96 -0.11
N ALA A 73 -0.38 1.97 0.22
CA ALA A 73 -0.38 3.24 -0.50
C ALA A 73 0.96 3.95 -0.41
N ALA A 74 1.59 3.96 0.79
CA ALA A 74 2.92 4.53 0.96
C ALA A 74 3.98 3.77 0.16
N ALA A 75 3.98 2.43 0.19
CA ALA A 75 4.89 1.62 -0.61
C ALA A 75 4.75 1.92 -2.12
N ALA A 76 3.51 1.97 -2.63
CA ALA A 76 3.23 2.30 -4.02
C ALA A 76 3.68 3.73 -4.39
N CYS A 77 3.44 4.70 -3.53
CA CYS A 77 3.91 6.07 -3.70
C CYS A 77 5.43 6.15 -3.85
N LEU A 78 6.17 5.44 -3.00
CA LEU A 78 7.63 5.40 -3.06
C LEU A 78 8.12 4.74 -4.35
N LYS A 79 7.49 3.63 -4.79
CA LYS A 79 7.80 2.97 -6.08
C LYS A 79 7.60 3.89 -7.28
N LEU A 80 6.48 4.62 -7.31
CA LEU A 80 6.10 5.52 -8.42
C LEU A 80 6.73 6.90 -8.31
N SER A 81 7.50 7.17 -7.25
CA SER A 81 8.09 8.47 -6.97
C SER A 81 7.07 9.62 -6.82
N ILE A 82 5.86 9.32 -6.34
CA ILE A 82 4.80 10.29 -6.04
C ILE A 82 4.59 10.40 -4.53
N HIS A 83 4.06 11.53 -4.04
CA HIS A 83 3.74 11.76 -2.61
C HIS A 83 4.85 11.36 -1.61
N LYS A 84 6.13 11.39 -2.03
CA LYS A 84 7.26 10.77 -1.32
C LYS A 84 7.33 11.16 0.15
N ASN A 85 7.25 12.46 0.45
CA ASN A 85 7.37 12.97 1.81
C ASN A 85 6.26 12.42 2.72
N LYS A 86 5.02 12.43 2.22
CA LYS A 86 3.87 11.90 2.96
C LYS A 86 3.96 10.39 3.14
N ALA A 87 4.36 9.66 2.09
CA ALA A 87 4.56 8.22 2.17
C ALA A 87 5.62 7.83 3.22
N VAL A 88 6.76 8.54 3.25
CA VAL A 88 7.79 8.34 4.29
C VAL A 88 7.21 8.64 5.67
N GLN A 89 6.53 9.78 5.85
CA GLN A 89 5.94 10.16 7.13
C GLN A 89 4.96 9.09 7.65
N VAL A 90 4.09 8.58 6.79
CA VAL A 90 3.14 7.51 7.13
C VAL A 90 3.87 6.24 7.59
N LEU A 91 4.89 5.78 6.87
CA LEU A 91 5.65 4.59 7.25
C LEU A 91 6.44 4.79 8.54
N GLU A 92 6.99 5.98 8.77
CA GLU A 92 7.67 6.32 10.02
C GLU A 92 6.71 6.38 11.22
N GLU A 93 5.51 6.91 11.04
CA GLU A 93 4.46 6.91 12.06
C GLU A 93 4.06 5.47 12.40
N LEU A 94 3.71 4.67 11.39
CA LEU A 94 3.22 3.30 11.57
C LEU A 94 4.29 2.38 12.15
N SER A 95 5.56 2.52 11.73
CA SER A 95 6.65 1.69 12.29
C SER A 95 6.91 1.92 13.78
N LYS A 96 6.55 3.10 14.30
CA LYS A 96 6.70 3.46 15.73
C LYS A 96 5.48 3.07 16.58
N ARG A 97 4.39 2.59 15.98
CA ARG A 97 3.17 2.19 16.70
C ARG A 97 3.30 0.80 17.29
N ASN A 98 3.30 0.72 18.63
CA ASN A 98 3.36 -0.57 19.34
C ASN A 98 2.02 -1.31 19.40
N ASP A 99 0.92 -0.59 19.23
CA ASP A 99 -0.46 -1.09 19.35
C ASP A 99 -0.94 -1.88 18.11
N ILE A 100 -0.24 -1.77 16.98
CA ILE A 100 -0.67 -2.38 15.71
C ILE A 100 -0.06 -3.74 15.41
N GLY A 101 0.72 -4.29 16.36
CA GLY A 101 1.32 -5.63 16.27
C GLY A 101 2.26 -5.80 15.07
N ILE A 102 2.13 -6.94 14.37
CA ILE A 102 3.00 -7.30 13.23
C ILE A 102 3.01 -6.26 12.11
N ARG A 103 1.94 -5.47 11.97
CA ARG A 103 1.79 -4.46 10.91
C ARG A 103 2.83 -3.34 11.01
N ARG A 104 3.33 -3.02 12.21
CA ARG A 104 4.44 -2.06 12.35
C ARG A 104 5.71 -2.53 11.65
N LEU A 105 5.96 -3.84 11.64
CA LEU A 105 7.13 -4.42 10.96
C LEU A 105 6.98 -4.32 9.45
N ASN A 106 5.76 -4.43 8.90
CA ASN A 106 5.53 -4.21 7.47
C ASN A 106 5.91 -2.77 7.08
N ALA A 107 5.51 -1.78 7.87
CA ALA A 107 5.86 -0.38 7.65
C ALA A 107 7.38 -0.15 7.78
N GLU A 108 8.01 -0.69 8.82
CA GLU A 108 9.46 -0.61 9.04
C GLU A 108 10.23 -1.22 7.88
N MET A 109 9.92 -2.47 7.50
CA MET A 109 10.62 -3.18 6.45
C MET A 109 10.47 -2.50 5.09
N THR A 110 9.29 -1.96 4.79
CA THR A 110 9.06 -1.17 3.57
C THR A 110 10.00 0.04 3.53
N LEU A 111 10.09 0.79 4.62
CA LEU A 111 10.94 1.97 4.70
C LEU A 111 12.43 1.63 4.56
N ARG A 112 12.88 0.55 5.21
CA ARG A 112 14.27 0.08 5.18
C ARG A 112 14.68 -0.43 3.79
N VAL A 113 13.80 -1.18 3.11
CA VAL A 113 14.03 -1.60 1.72
C VAL A 113 14.13 -0.39 0.80
N TRP A 114 13.22 0.59 0.94
CA TRP A 114 13.27 1.81 0.14
C TRP A 114 14.55 2.62 0.35
N ARG A 115 15.05 2.68 1.60
CA ARG A 115 16.33 3.32 1.95
C ARG A 115 17.56 2.58 1.45
N GLY A 116 17.40 1.40 0.86
CA GLY A 116 18.52 0.60 0.36
C GLY A 116 19.31 -0.10 1.47
N GLU A 117 18.74 -0.30 2.66
CA GLU A 117 19.40 -1.01 3.76
C GLU A 117 19.61 -2.51 3.48
N PHE A 118 18.95 -3.04 2.45
CA PHE A 118 19.08 -4.41 1.98
C PHE A 118 19.58 -4.43 0.53
N PRO A 119 20.91 -4.55 0.30
CA PRO A 119 21.48 -4.55 -1.04
C PRO A 119 20.83 -5.60 -1.95
N GLY A 120 20.47 -5.19 -3.17
CA GLY A 120 19.80 -6.06 -4.15
C GLY A 120 18.30 -6.29 -3.92
N LYS A 121 17.71 -5.70 -2.88
CA LYS A 121 16.25 -5.62 -2.71
C LYS A 121 15.76 -4.25 -3.16
N THR A 122 14.66 -4.27 -3.88
CA THR A 122 13.90 -3.06 -4.25
C THR A 122 12.46 -3.26 -3.82
N LEU A 123 11.74 -2.15 -3.64
CA LEU A 123 10.31 -2.20 -3.36
C LEU A 123 9.55 -2.91 -4.48
#